data_AF-A0A2E4DL21-F1
#
_entry.id   AF-A0A2E4DL21-F1
#
_cell.length_a   1.000
_cell.length_b   1.000
_cell.length_c   1.000
_cell.angle_alpha   90.00
_cell.angle_beta   90.00
_cell.angle_gamma   90.00
#
_symmetry.space_group_name_H-M   'P 1'
#
loop_
_entity.id
_entity.type
_entity.pdbx_description
1 polymer ?
#
loop_
_entity_poly.entity_id
_entity_poly.type
_entity_poly.pdbx_seq_one_letter_code
_entity_poly.pdbx_strand_id
1 'polypeptide(L)'
;MSKPMVIVELGHPKAKIVVGGSAQAIEAANILQATIKSISGAELPIIPDNQGISGAHIYVGRGNSVESFGIEIPKDSTLLPRPT
;
A
#
# COMPACT_ATOMS: atom_id res chain seq x y z
N MET A 1 -22.57 7.11 5.84
CA MET A 1 -21.62 7.03 4.71
C MET A 1 -20.23 7.34 5.25
N SER A 2 -19.26 6.46 5.03
CA SER A 2 -17.88 6.70 5.45
C SER A 2 -17.26 7.80 4.57
N LYS A 3 -16.63 8.80 5.19
CA LYS A 3 -15.95 9.89 4.46
C LYS A 3 -14.84 9.29 3.58
N PRO A 4 -14.70 9.72 2.31
CA PRO A 4 -13.63 9.22 1.45
C PRO A 4 -12.25 9.54 2.05
N MET A 5 -11.32 8.59 1.96
CA MET A 5 -9.95 8.78 2.39
C MET A 5 -9.18 9.58 1.34
N VAL A 6 -8.59 10.71 1.75
CA VAL A 6 -7.74 11.55 0.88
C VAL A 6 -6.29 11.09 1.00
N ILE A 7 -5.72 10.63 -0.12
CA ILE A 7 -4.34 10.14 -0.18
C ILE A 7 -3.36 11.17 -0.74
N VAL A 8 -3.86 12.11 -1.55
CA VAL A 8 -3.12 13.25 -2.09
C VAL A 8 -4.05 14.46 -2.09
N GLU A 9 -3.53 15.61 -1.70
CA GLU A 9 -4.26 16.88 -1.71
C GLU A 9 -3.34 17.97 -2.24
N LEU A 10 -3.76 18.66 -3.30
CA LEU A 10 -2.99 19.75 -3.93
C LEU A 10 -1.54 19.34 -4.31
N GLY A 11 -1.35 18.10 -4.77
CA GLY A 11 -0.02 17.57 -5.12
C GLY A 11 0.85 17.17 -3.92
N HIS A 12 0.32 17.23 -2.70
CA HIS A 12 1.02 16.80 -1.50
C HIS A 12 0.53 15.43 -1.03
N PRO A 13 1.43 14.47 -0.75
CA PRO A 13 1.04 13.18 -0.18
C PRO A 13 0.45 13.38 1.21
N LYS A 14 -0.74 12.82 1.44
CA LYS A 14 -1.44 12.81 2.74
C LYS A 14 -1.50 11.43 3.38
N ALA A 15 -1.12 10.41 2.61
CA ALA A 15 -1.04 9.04 3.06
C ALA A 15 0.37 8.46 2.87
N LYS A 16 0.62 7.34 3.54
CA LYS A 16 1.85 6.53 3.39
C LYS A 16 1.49 5.13 2.93
N ILE A 17 2.37 4.50 2.16
CA ILE A 17 2.28 3.09 1.81
C ILE A 17 3.09 2.31 2.84
N VAL A 18 2.45 1.34 3.48
CA VAL A 18 3.05 0.49 4.51
C VAL A 18 3.25 -0.87 3.92
N VAL A 19 4.49 -1.32 3.84
CA VAL A 19 4.84 -2.53 3.10
C VAL A 19 5.25 -3.66 4.02
N GLY A 20 4.67 -4.84 3.76
CA GLY A 20 5.10 -6.09 4.38
C GLY A 20 6.48 -6.56 3.87
N GLY A 21 7.03 -7.59 4.50
CA GLY A 21 8.42 -8.01 4.25
C GLY A 21 8.67 -8.82 2.97
N SER A 22 7.65 -9.18 2.18
CA SER A 22 7.84 -10.02 0.99
C SER A 22 8.26 -9.22 -0.26
N ALA A 23 9.04 -9.86 -1.15
CA ALA A 23 9.45 -9.24 -2.41
C ALA A 23 8.25 -8.80 -3.27
N GLN A 24 7.17 -9.59 -3.27
CA GLN A 24 5.94 -9.27 -3.99
C GLN A 24 5.23 -8.05 -3.39
N ALA A 25 5.23 -7.91 -2.06
CA ALA A 25 4.66 -6.72 -1.41
C ALA A 25 5.44 -5.46 -1.78
N ILE A 26 6.76 -5.56 -1.83
CA ILE A 26 7.65 -4.47 -2.24
C ILE A 26 7.40 -4.10 -3.71
N GLU A 27 7.34 -5.07 -4.62
CA GLU A 27 7.00 -4.82 -6.04
C GLU A 27 5.63 -4.13 -6.17
N ALA A 28 4.61 -4.65 -5.50
CA ALA A 28 3.27 -4.08 -5.50
C ALA A 28 3.23 -2.65 -4.93
N ALA A 29 3.97 -2.38 -3.85
CA ALA A 29 4.06 -1.05 -3.25
C ALA A 29 4.71 -0.04 -4.19
N ASN A 30 5.76 -0.44 -4.91
CA ASN A 30 6.42 0.39 -5.91
C ASN A 30 5.50 0.68 -7.11
N ILE A 31 4.77 -0.33 -7.61
CA ILE A 31 3.79 -0.15 -8.70
C ILE A 31 2.68 0.81 -8.27
N LEU A 32 2.17 0.66 -7.04
CA LEU A 32 1.15 1.53 -6.48
C LEU A 32 1.65 2.98 -6.37
N GLN A 33 2.84 3.18 -5.82
CA GLN A 33 3.45 4.50 -5.69
C GLN A 33 3.63 5.17 -7.06
N ALA A 34 4.19 4.45 -8.03
CA ALA A 34 4.41 4.95 -9.39
C ALA A 34 3.09 5.35 -10.07
N THR A 35 2.04 4.55 -9.87
CA THR A 35 0.70 4.81 -10.39
C THR A 35 0.07 6.05 -9.75
N ILE A 36 0.18 6.21 -8.43
CA ILE A 36 -0.34 7.41 -7.75
C ILE A 36 0.44 8.65 -8.20
N LYS A 37 1.76 8.53 -8.36
CA LYS A 37 2.61 9.61 -8.86
C LYS A 37 2.25 10.02 -10.29
N SER A 38 1.94 9.07 -11.18
CA SER A 38 1.54 9.39 -12.54
C SER A 38 0.18 10.09 -12.62
N ILE A 39 -0.76 9.74 -11.74
CA ILE A 39 -2.10 10.35 -11.68
C ILE A 39 -2.06 11.74 -11.03
N SER A 40 -1.31 11.88 -9.94
CA SER A 40 -1.43 13.04 -9.03
C SER A 40 -0.21 13.96 -9.01
N GLY A 41 0.91 13.55 -9.60
CA GLY A 41 2.21 14.22 -9.48
C GLY A 41 2.89 14.05 -8.11
N ALA A 42 2.19 13.50 -7.12
CA ALA A 42 2.69 13.34 -5.76
C ALA A 42 3.25 11.93 -5.53
N GLU A 43 4.38 11.85 -4.86
CA GLU A 43 5.00 10.59 -4.47
C GLU A 43 4.65 10.26 -3.01
N LEU A 44 3.93 9.15 -2.78
CA LEU A 44 3.62 8.69 -1.43
C LEU A 44 4.84 7.99 -0.82
N PRO A 45 5.23 8.31 0.43
CA PRO A 45 6.31 7.58 1.10
C PRO A 45 5.96 6.11 1.29
N ILE A 46 6.92 5.22 1.01
CA ILE A 46 6.85 3.79 1.35
C ILE A 46 7.63 3.58 2.65
N ILE A 47 7.00 2.94 3.64
CA ILE A 47 7.62 2.63 4.94
C ILE A 47 7.41 1.15 5.31
N PRO A 48 8.36 0.52 6.02
CA PRO A 48 8.22 -0.86 6.48
C PRO A 48 7.17 -0.99 7.58
N ASP A 49 6.50 -2.15 7.64
CA ASP A 49 5.49 -2.50 8.65
C ASP A 49 6.08 -2.87 10.03
N ASN A 50 7.03 -2.06 10.49
CA ASN A 50 7.61 -2.14 11.83
C ASN A 50 7.80 -0.75 12.48
N GLN A 51 7.34 0.31 11.81
CA GLN A 51 7.37 1.67 12.33
C GLN A 51 5.98 2.04 12.85
N GLY A 52 5.91 2.81 13.95
CA GLY A 52 4.65 3.39 14.40
C GLY A 52 4.14 4.43 13.39
N ILE A 53 2.90 4.28 12.94
CA ILE A 53 2.35 5.08 11.82
C ILE A 53 1.18 5.90 12.33
N SER A 54 1.20 7.20 12.00
CA SER A 54 0.10 8.12 12.23
C SER A 54 -0.43 8.67 10.90
N GLY A 55 -1.70 9.06 10.89
CA GLY A 55 -2.38 9.56 9.69
C GLY A 55 -2.86 8.45 8.75
N ALA A 56 -3.28 8.84 7.54
CA ALA A 56 -3.79 7.91 6.55
C ALA A 56 -2.68 6.99 6.01
N HIS A 57 -2.99 5.72 5.84
CA HIS A 57 -2.01 4.74 5.38
C HIS A 57 -2.67 3.62 4.58
N ILE A 58 -1.91 3.04 3.66
CA ILE A 58 -2.32 1.96 2.77
C ILE A 58 -1.39 0.78 3.03
N TYR A 59 -1.91 -0.32 3.56
CA TYR A 59 -1.13 -1.53 3.76
C TYR A 59 -1.04 -2.33 2.46
N VAL A 60 0.18 -2.75 2.11
CA VAL A 60 0.46 -3.57 0.93
C VAL A 60 1.18 -4.84 1.36
N GLY A 61 0.54 -5.98 1.08
CA GLY A 61 1.04 -7.30 1.45
C GLY A 61 0.72 -7.71 2.90
N ARG A 62 1.21 -8.88 3.28
CA ARG A 62 1.09 -9.40 4.65
C ARG A 62 2.23 -8.82 5.49
N GLY A 63 1.89 -8.06 6.51
CA GLY A 63 2.83 -7.56 7.50
C GLY A 63 2.24 -7.66 8.92
N ASN A 64 3.06 -7.36 9.93
CA ASN A 64 2.70 -7.49 11.34
C ASN A 64 1.42 -6.74 11.71
N SER A 65 1.22 -5.54 11.18
CA SER A 65 0.01 -4.74 11.46
C SER A 65 -1.22 -5.38 10.82
N VAL A 66 -1.06 -6.00 9.64
CA VAL A 66 -2.17 -6.61 8.90
C VAL A 66 -2.71 -7.86 9.59
N GLU A 67 -1.86 -8.61 10.29
CA GLU A 67 -2.31 -9.76 11.11
C GLU A 67 -3.26 -9.33 12.22
N SER A 68 -3.10 -8.12 12.76
CA SER A 68 -3.96 -7.59 13.82
C SER A 68 -5.36 -7.16 13.34
N PHE A 69 -5.58 -6.99 12.03
CA PHE A 69 -6.87 -6.56 11.48
C PHE A 69 -7.93 -7.68 11.46
N GLY A 70 -7.54 -8.93 11.73
CA GLY A 70 -8.45 -10.08 11.64
C GLY A 70 -8.96 -10.33 10.21
N ILE A 71 -8.26 -9.81 9.20
CA ILE A 71 -8.59 -10.00 7.79
C ILE A 71 -7.92 -11.29 7.30
N GLU A 72 -8.72 -12.27 6.92
CA GLU A 72 -8.22 -13.46 6.25
C GLU A 72 -7.82 -13.13 4.81
N ILE A 73 -6.52 -12.88 4.62
CA ILE A 73 -5.95 -12.79 3.27
C ILE A 73 -5.74 -14.23 2.77
N PRO A 74 -6.37 -14.67 1.67
CA PRO A 74 -6.15 -15.98 1.09
C PRO A 74 -4.67 -16.22 0.81
N LYS A 75 -4.17 -17.42 1.11
CA LYS A 75 -2.75 -17.75 0.95
C LYS A 75 -2.35 -18.18 -0.47
N ASP A 76 -3.27 -18.20 -1.43
CA ASP A 76 -3.01 -18.92 -2.68
C ASP A 76 -2.28 -18.12 -3.77
N SER A 77 -1.08 -18.64 -4.03
CA SER A 77 -0.23 -18.49 -5.20
C SER A 77 -0.89 -19.05 -6.45
N THR A 78 -1.84 -18.32 -7.03
CA THR A 78 -2.10 -18.42 -8.47
C THR A 78 -1.76 -17.08 -9.08
N LEU A 79 -0.46 -16.92 -9.36
CA LEU A 79 0.00 -16.00 -10.39
C LEU A 79 -0.77 -16.33 -11.65
N LEU A 80 -1.82 -15.58 -11.96
CA LEU A 80 -2.35 -15.58 -13.31
C LEU A 80 -1.19 -15.17 -14.22
N PRO A 81 -0.91 -15.92 -15.31
CA PRO A 81 0.18 -15.57 -16.20
C PRO A 81 0.01 -14.13 -16.68
N ARG A 82 1.09 -13.34 -16.63
CA ARG A 82 1.11 -11.99 -17.22
C ARG A 82 0.69 -12.14 -18.69
N PRO A 83 -0.29 -11.40 -19.20
CA PRO A 83 -0.59 -11.41 -20.62
C PRO A 83 0.65 -10.92 -21.38
N THR A 84 1.14 -11.76 -22.29
CA THR A 84 2.20 -11.45 -23.27
C THR A 84 1.67 -10.52 -24.34
#